data_AF-M6VY75-F1
#
_entry.id   AF-M6VY75-F1
#
_cell.length_a   1.000
_cell.length_b   1.000
_cell.length_c   1.000
_cell.angle_alpha   90.00
_cell.angle_beta   90.00
_cell.angle_gamma   90.00
#
_symmetry.space_group_name_H-M   'P 1'
#
loop_
_entity.id
_entity.type
_entity.pdbx_description
1 polymer ?
#
loop_
_entity_poly.entity_id
_entity_poly.type
_entity_poly.pdbx_seq_one_letter_code
_entity_poly.pdbx_strand_id
1 'polypeptide(L)'
;MKILIDTNILIPLEPVHGEDIEPKRQSALDFTSICRNNNIEIFLHPAGKRDISNDKDQVRGKIRLEAYQKYKELHKPPILSTEMTEIIGKPRPNSHDEIDIEMLASVYHDAVDYFVTEDQNLRKKARSLGLQDRVLSLNEVSDLLSRLFPGKVQIPEIVERTFVYNLDEKDPIFQSIRDSYPGFDVWLQKCKLEHRESLVIQRENSLAGLCIFSEEKKDQIDDKKGKVLKLNTFKISSDFSGYKLGELLLKSIIRIARHEKFHHLYLTTHEEQSSLLAFLEDFGFRLLPARNEREELLFLKDIFPVSDAPLLSPLEFQKRYGPGIEQLENVPFHFVPIRPQYSRLLFRETEKQGELFKELLPVENTIRKAYLCHSSNKQIASGDIVLFYRSEDVRSVVAIGVCEYTFRSQDPKEIILKIGQRTVYSFSEIENLTKKEVLVVLFRESRILEKPISFEELSQFGSVKGWIQSIQKAKEEALPWLKQRIVE
;
A
#
# COMPACT_ATOMS: atom_id res chain seq x y z
N MET A 1 -14.34 -1.50 14.11
CA MET A 1 -13.72 -1.88 15.40
C MET A 1 -14.14 -0.84 16.43
N LYS A 2 -14.57 -1.29 17.61
CA LYS A 2 -15.05 -0.47 18.73
C LYS A 2 -14.13 -0.70 19.93
N ILE A 3 -13.49 0.37 20.40
CA ILE A 3 -12.54 0.32 21.49
C ILE A 3 -13.06 1.14 22.65
N LEU A 4 -13.21 0.53 23.82
CA LEU A 4 -13.48 1.24 25.07
C LEU A 4 -12.16 1.71 25.67
N ILE A 5 -12.12 2.95 26.16
CA ILE A 5 -10.96 3.46 26.93
C ILE A 5 -11.42 3.89 28.32
N ASP A 6 -10.57 3.70 29.33
CA ASP A 6 -10.81 4.18 30.68
C ASP A 6 -10.49 5.68 30.84
N THR A 7 -10.79 6.23 32.03
CA THR A 7 -10.50 7.63 32.36
C THR A 7 -9.00 7.93 32.38
N ASN A 8 -8.14 6.94 32.67
CA ASN A 8 -6.68 7.12 32.72
C ASN A 8 -6.07 7.27 31.32
N ILE A 9 -6.68 6.68 30.28
CA ILE A 9 -6.31 6.92 28.89
C ILE A 9 -6.88 8.25 28.37
N LEU A 10 -8.04 8.67 28.88
CA LEU A 10 -8.68 9.95 28.49
C LEU A 10 -7.88 11.17 28.99
N ILE A 11 -7.34 11.14 30.21
CA ILE A 11 -6.63 12.29 30.81
C ILE A 11 -5.43 12.76 29.97
N PRO A 12 -4.51 11.89 29.50
CA PRO A 12 -3.41 12.30 28.63
C PRO A 12 -3.84 12.86 27.28
N LEU A 13 -5.02 12.47 26.77
CA LEU A 13 -5.57 12.99 25.51
C LEU A 13 -6.08 14.43 25.68
N GLU A 14 -6.71 14.71 26.81
CA GLU A 14 -7.39 15.97 27.13
C GLU A 14 -6.83 16.59 28.42
N PRO A 15 -5.53 16.97 28.46
CA PRO A 15 -4.88 17.47 29.67
C PRO A 15 -5.45 18.83 30.04
N VAL A 16 -5.74 19.01 31.33
CA VAL A 16 -6.32 20.25 31.87
C VAL A 16 -5.23 21.11 32.53
N HIS A 17 -4.18 20.49 33.05
CA HIS A 17 -3.02 21.17 33.66
C HIS A 17 -1.68 20.66 33.12
N GLY A 18 -0.60 21.40 33.40
CA GLY A 18 0.77 21.02 33.02
C GLY A 18 1.23 19.68 33.62
N GLU A 19 0.65 19.26 34.75
CA GLU A 19 0.90 17.96 35.39
C GLU A 19 0.15 16.80 34.71
N ASP A 20 -0.93 17.08 33.97
CA ASP A 20 -1.65 16.09 33.14
C ASP A 20 -0.91 15.82 31.80
N ILE A 21 0.19 16.55 31.53
CA ILE A 21 1.09 16.27 30.41
C ILE A 21 1.92 15.04 30.79
N GLU A 22 1.26 13.89 30.81
CA GLU A 22 1.88 12.62 31.15
C GLU A 22 2.93 12.22 30.09
N PRO A 23 3.96 11.43 30.48
CA PRO A 23 4.90 10.80 29.55
C PRO A 23 4.21 9.99 28.44
N LYS A 24 2.97 9.52 28.67
CA LYS A 24 2.18 8.69 27.77
C LYS A 24 1.32 9.46 26.76
N ARG A 25 1.33 10.81 26.78
CA ARG A 25 0.52 11.63 25.87
C ARG A 25 0.81 11.36 24.40
N GLN A 26 2.07 11.20 24.01
CA GLN A 26 2.42 10.92 22.62
C GLN A 26 1.84 9.58 22.18
N SER A 27 1.99 8.52 22.99
CA SER A 27 1.40 7.21 22.73
C SER A 27 -0.12 7.27 22.59
N ALA A 28 -0.80 8.08 23.41
CA ALA A 28 -2.26 8.24 23.34
C ALA A 28 -2.69 8.99 22.07
N LEU A 29 -1.94 10.03 21.67
CA LEU A 29 -2.16 10.76 20.41
C LEU A 29 -1.92 9.88 19.18
N ASP A 30 -0.87 9.06 19.21
CA ASP A 30 -0.58 8.11 18.14
C ASP A 30 -1.69 7.06 18.03
N PHE A 31 -2.13 6.49 19.15
CA PHE A 31 -3.28 5.58 19.23
C PHE A 31 -4.56 6.19 18.64
N THR A 32 -4.90 7.42 19.04
CA THR A 32 -6.10 8.12 18.53
C THR A 32 -5.96 8.46 17.05
N SER A 33 -4.77 8.80 16.57
CA SER A 33 -4.50 9.01 15.14
C SER A 33 -4.72 7.73 14.33
N ILE A 34 -4.19 6.59 14.78
CA ILE A 34 -4.43 5.30 14.13
C ILE A 34 -5.93 4.97 14.12
N CYS A 35 -6.63 5.21 15.23
CA CYS A 35 -8.06 4.96 15.30
C CYS A 35 -8.85 5.82 14.30
N ARG A 36 -8.58 7.13 14.25
CA ARG A 36 -9.26 8.07 13.35
C ARG A 36 -8.99 7.76 11.88
N ASN A 37 -7.74 7.48 11.53
CA ASN A 37 -7.35 7.19 10.15
C ASN A 37 -7.95 5.88 9.61
N ASN A 38 -8.34 4.97 10.50
CA ASN A 38 -8.86 3.65 10.13
C ASN A 38 -10.34 3.45 10.52
N ASN A 39 -11.09 4.54 10.73
CA ASN A 39 -12.51 4.51 11.12
C ASN A 39 -12.80 3.58 12.32
N ILE A 40 -11.89 3.54 13.28
CA ILE A 40 -12.06 2.82 14.55
C ILE A 40 -12.77 3.76 15.52
N GLU A 41 -13.84 3.27 16.14
CA GLU A 41 -14.66 4.04 17.04
C GLU A 41 -14.15 3.90 18.47
N ILE A 42 -13.83 5.04 19.09
CA ILE A 42 -13.45 5.10 20.51
C ILE A 42 -14.71 5.40 21.33
N PHE A 43 -14.96 4.55 22.32
CA PHE A 43 -16.06 4.65 23.25
C PHE A 43 -15.58 4.96 24.66
N LEU A 44 -16.42 5.67 25.41
CA LEU A 44 -16.31 5.84 26.86
C LEU A 44 -17.51 5.21 27.56
N HIS A 45 -17.29 4.65 28.75
CA HIS A 45 -18.34 3.99 29.54
C HIS A 45 -18.97 4.97 30.53
N PRO A 46 -20.31 5.16 30.55
CA PRO A 46 -20.99 6.23 31.30
C PRO A 46 -20.63 6.27 32.79
N ALA A 47 -20.31 5.11 33.39
CA ALA A 47 -19.86 5.02 34.76
C ALA A 47 -18.58 5.82 35.06
N GLY A 48 -17.69 6.02 34.10
CA GLY A 48 -16.47 6.84 34.27
C GLY A 48 -16.78 8.31 34.61
N LYS A 49 -17.98 8.82 34.29
CA LYS A 49 -18.43 10.14 34.75
C LYS A 49 -18.54 10.22 36.29
N ARG A 50 -18.82 9.10 36.96
CA ARG A 50 -18.85 9.02 38.43
C ARG A 50 -17.45 9.26 39.01
N ASP A 51 -16.40 8.72 38.40
CA ASP A 51 -15.02 8.99 38.80
C ASP A 51 -14.65 10.47 38.64
N ILE A 52 -15.03 11.07 37.51
CA ILE A 52 -14.78 12.48 37.25
C ILE A 52 -15.56 13.38 38.22
N SER A 53 -16.78 12.98 38.62
CA SER A 53 -17.60 13.75 39.57
C SER A 53 -17.05 13.74 41.00
N ASN A 54 -16.23 12.74 41.34
CA ASN A 54 -15.55 12.63 42.64
C ASN A 54 -14.20 13.39 42.67
N ASP A 55 -13.87 14.13 41.61
CA ASP A 55 -12.65 14.94 41.54
C ASP A 55 -12.68 16.05 42.62
N LYS A 56 -11.58 16.14 43.39
CA LYS A 56 -11.42 17.15 44.45
C LYS A 56 -11.36 18.57 43.90
N ASP A 57 -10.97 18.74 42.64
CA ASP A 57 -10.95 20.02 41.93
C ASP A 57 -12.18 20.12 41.01
N GLN A 58 -13.12 20.99 41.40
CA GLN A 58 -14.37 21.18 40.68
C GLN A 58 -14.19 21.78 39.28
N VAL A 59 -13.15 22.58 39.06
CA VAL A 59 -12.85 23.17 37.74
C VAL A 59 -12.31 22.09 36.82
N ARG A 60 -11.36 21.29 37.32
CA ARG A 60 -10.81 20.15 36.58
C ARG A 60 -11.87 19.11 36.23
N GLY A 61 -12.73 18.77 37.19
CA GLY A 61 -13.84 17.83 36.99
C GLY A 61 -14.82 18.31 35.91
N LYS A 62 -15.15 19.62 35.89
CA LYS A 62 -16.02 20.20 34.87
C LYS A 62 -15.41 20.11 33.46
N ILE A 63 -14.13 20.46 33.31
CA ILE A 63 -13.44 20.40 32.00
C ILE A 63 -13.34 18.95 31.51
N ARG A 64 -13.07 17.99 32.42
CA ARG A 64 -13.05 16.56 32.09
C ARG A 64 -14.43 16.04 31.65
N LEU A 65 -15.52 16.50 32.27
CA LEU A 65 -16.88 16.17 31.84
C LEU A 65 -17.20 16.73 30.45
N GLU A 66 -16.72 17.93 30.12
CA GLU A 66 -16.86 18.52 28.78
C GLU A 66 -16.04 17.74 27.74
N ALA A 67 -14.81 17.35 28.07
CA ALA A 67 -13.98 16.48 27.23
C ALA A 67 -14.63 15.12 26.96
N TYR A 68 -15.30 14.55 27.96
CA TYR A 68 -16.05 13.30 27.84
C TYR A 68 -17.11 13.34 26.73
N GLN A 69 -17.74 14.50 26.49
CA GLN A 69 -18.77 14.67 25.45
C GLN A 69 -18.21 14.63 24.02
N LYS A 70 -16.90 14.75 23.83
CA LYS A 70 -16.26 14.68 22.51
C LYS A 70 -16.17 13.25 21.96
N TYR A 71 -16.32 12.24 22.83
CA TYR A 71 -16.21 10.83 22.48
C TYR A 71 -17.58 10.16 22.43
N LYS A 72 -17.69 9.02 21.75
CA LYS A 72 -18.93 8.25 21.72
C LYS A 72 -19.14 7.61 23.09
N GLU A 73 -20.32 7.74 23.65
CA GLU A 73 -20.67 7.04 24.89
C GLU A 73 -21.30 5.68 24.58
N LEU A 74 -20.92 4.65 25.34
CA LEU A 74 -21.57 3.34 25.27
C LEU A 74 -22.96 3.41 25.90
N HIS A 75 -23.98 3.52 25.06
CA HIS A 75 -25.37 3.69 25.51
C HIS A 75 -25.97 2.37 26.02
N LYS A 76 -26.47 2.37 27.26
CA LYS A 76 -27.02 1.20 27.98
C LYS A 76 -26.01 0.03 28.01
N PRO A 77 -24.87 0.20 28.69
CA PRO A 77 -23.85 -0.84 28.76
C PRO A 77 -24.38 -2.10 29.48
N PRO A 78 -23.82 -3.28 29.16
CA PRO A 78 -24.16 -4.52 29.85
C PRO A 78 -23.96 -4.40 31.36
N ILE A 79 -24.88 -4.98 32.12
CA ILE A 79 -24.76 -5.10 33.58
C ILE A 79 -23.90 -6.30 33.96
N LEU A 80 -23.34 -6.29 35.17
CA LEU A 80 -22.58 -7.41 35.70
C LEU A 80 -23.45 -8.67 35.78
N SER A 81 -22.94 -9.78 35.22
CA SER A 81 -23.55 -11.09 35.35
C SER A 81 -23.13 -11.79 36.65
N THR A 82 -23.97 -12.71 37.12
CA THR A 82 -23.65 -13.55 38.29
C THR A 82 -22.38 -14.37 38.04
N GLU A 83 -22.23 -14.93 36.83
CA GLU A 83 -21.06 -15.69 36.38
C GLU A 83 -19.75 -14.90 36.52
N MET A 84 -19.73 -13.63 36.08
CA MET A 84 -18.56 -12.78 36.27
C MET A 84 -18.24 -12.61 37.75
N THR A 85 -19.23 -12.27 38.58
CA THR A 85 -19.01 -12.01 40.01
C THR A 85 -18.58 -13.24 40.80
N GLU A 86 -18.89 -14.45 40.32
CA GLU A 86 -18.40 -15.70 40.91
C GLU A 86 -16.90 -15.92 40.66
N ILE A 87 -16.39 -15.45 39.50
CA ILE A 87 -14.98 -15.62 39.11
C ILE A 87 -14.10 -14.53 39.70
N ILE A 88 -14.50 -13.26 39.58
CA ILE A 88 -13.66 -12.11 39.96
C ILE A 88 -14.06 -11.45 41.29
N GLY A 89 -15.12 -11.96 41.94
CA GLY A 89 -15.68 -11.42 43.17
C GLY A 89 -16.67 -10.27 42.92
N LYS A 90 -17.50 -9.99 43.94
CA LYS A 90 -18.43 -8.85 43.92
C LYS A 90 -17.67 -7.53 44.19
N PRO A 91 -17.85 -6.48 43.38
CA PRO A 91 -17.27 -5.18 43.66
C PRO A 91 -17.85 -4.59 44.95
N ARG A 92 -17.08 -3.70 45.60
CA ARG A 92 -17.61 -2.89 46.70
C ARG A 92 -18.55 -1.81 46.12
N PRO A 93 -19.78 -1.65 46.65
CA PRO A 93 -20.69 -0.61 46.17
C PRO A 93 -20.07 0.80 46.28
N ASN A 94 -20.29 1.63 45.27
CA ASN A 94 -19.79 3.00 45.16
C ASN A 94 -18.26 3.13 45.23
N SER A 95 -17.53 2.19 44.63
CA SER A 95 -16.07 2.22 44.56
C SER A 95 -15.56 2.28 43.13
N HIS A 96 -14.31 2.72 42.92
CA HIS A 96 -13.67 2.63 41.58
C HIS A 96 -13.68 1.19 41.05
N ASP A 97 -13.56 0.19 41.94
CA ASP A 97 -13.62 -1.23 41.56
C ASP A 97 -14.96 -1.63 40.93
N GLU A 98 -16.07 -0.99 41.33
CA GLU A 98 -17.38 -1.20 40.71
C GLU A 98 -17.40 -0.67 39.28
N ILE A 99 -16.86 0.53 39.06
CA ILE A 99 -16.79 1.18 37.75
C ILE A 99 -15.88 0.38 36.80
N ASP A 100 -14.72 -0.06 37.29
CA ASP A 100 -13.77 -0.88 36.54
C ASP A 100 -14.40 -2.21 36.09
N ILE A 101 -15.16 -2.86 36.98
CA ILE A 101 -15.83 -4.13 36.65
C ILE A 101 -17.01 -3.89 35.68
N GLU A 102 -17.74 -2.78 35.78
CA GLU A 102 -18.75 -2.42 34.78
C GLU A 102 -18.13 -2.20 33.38
N MET A 103 -16.97 -1.54 33.29
CA MET A 103 -16.24 -1.42 32.03
C MET A 103 -15.80 -2.79 31.50
N LEU A 104 -15.32 -3.68 32.39
CA LEU A 104 -14.94 -5.04 32.02
C LEU A 104 -16.12 -5.88 31.52
N ALA A 105 -17.31 -5.69 32.08
CA ALA A 105 -18.54 -6.34 31.64
C ALA A 105 -18.91 -5.98 30.20
N SER A 106 -18.57 -4.76 29.77
CA SER A 106 -18.78 -4.32 28.38
C SER A 106 -17.98 -5.15 27.37
N VAL A 107 -16.79 -5.63 27.74
CA VAL A 107 -15.99 -6.53 26.90
C VAL A 107 -16.48 -7.96 27.01
N TYR A 108 -16.77 -8.41 28.23
CA TYR A 108 -17.23 -9.78 28.50
C TYR A 108 -18.51 -10.13 27.74
N HIS A 109 -19.41 -9.16 27.58
CA HIS A 109 -20.67 -9.30 26.85
C HIS A 109 -20.62 -8.78 25.40
N ASP A 110 -19.42 -8.64 24.82
CA ASP A 110 -19.23 -8.27 23.40
C ASP A 110 -19.84 -6.92 22.97
N ALA A 111 -20.04 -5.98 23.89
CA ALA A 111 -20.50 -4.63 23.54
C ALA A 111 -19.39 -3.83 22.83
N VAL A 112 -18.13 -4.16 23.07
CA VAL A 112 -16.93 -3.57 22.43
C VAL A 112 -15.92 -4.67 22.07
N ASP A 113 -15.07 -4.42 21.07
CA ASP A 113 -14.06 -5.38 20.61
C ASP A 113 -12.88 -5.44 21.59
N TYR A 114 -12.40 -4.27 22.03
CA TYR A 114 -11.27 -4.11 22.94
C TYR A 114 -11.58 -3.12 24.06
N PHE A 115 -10.91 -3.30 25.20
CA PHE A 115 -10.86 -2.33 26.29
C PHE A 115 -9.42 -1.99 26.63
N VAL A 116 -9.11 -0.69 26.67
CA VAL A 116 -7.77 -0.18 26.91
C VAL A 116 -7.70 0.39 28.32
N THR A 117 -6.84 -0.22 29.14
CA THR A 117 -6.57 0.22 30.52
C THR A 117 -5.12 -0.05 30.91
N GLU A 118 -4.56 0.84 31.74
CA GLU A 118 -3.25 0.65 32.35
C GLU A 118 -3.32 -0.04 33.72
N ASP A 119 -4.52 -0.32 34.24
CA ASP A 119 -4.71 -0.95 35.54
C ASP A 119 -4.36 -2.45 35.51
N GLN A 120 -3.29 -2.82 36.20
CA GLN A 120 -2.79 -4.20 36.27
C GLN A 120 -3.72 -5.15 37.04
N ASN A 121 -4.46 -4.66 38.03
CA ASN A 121 -5.43 -5.48 38.77
C ASN A 121 -6.65 -5.78 37.90
N LEU A 122 -7.13 -4.80 37.14
CA LEU A 122 -8.23 -4.99 36.20
C LEU A 122 -7.84 -5.98 35.09
N ARG A 123 -6.62 -5.89 34.57
CA ARG A 123 -6.08 -6.85 33.60
C ARG A 123 -5.92 -8.27 34.17
N LYS A 124 -5.60 -8.43 35.45
CA LYS A 124 -5.60 -9.75 36.13
C LYS A 124 -7.02 -10.33 36.23
N LYS A 125 -8.02 -9.49 36.55
CA LYS A 125 -9.43 -9.90 36.54
C LYS A 125 -9.88 -10.31 35.13
N ALA A 126 -9.52 -9.53 34.11
CA ALA A 126 -9.79 -9.87 32.72
C ALA A 126 -9.21 -11.23 32.31
N ARG A 127 -7.96 -11.52 32.71
CA ARG A 127 -7.33 -12.84 32.47
C ARG A 127 -8.09 -13.98 33.14
N SER A 128 -8.60 -13.76 34.35
CA SER A 128 -9.41 -14.76 35.08
C SER A 128 -10.73 -15.07 34.36
N LEU A 129 -11.24 -14.11 33.57
CA LEU A 129 -12.41 -14.25 32.70
C LEU A 129 -12.06 -14.72 31.27
N GLY A 130 -10.79 -15.00 30.96
CA GLY A 130 -10.34 -15.38 29.61
C GLY A 130 -10.31 -14.23 28.59
N LEU A 131 -10.30 -12.97 29.05
CA LEU A 131 -10.36 -11.76 28.22
C LEU A 131 -8.98 -11.09 28.01
N GLN A 132 -7.86 -11.78 28.29
CA GLN A 132 -6.52 -11.18 28.24
C GLN A 132 -6.15 -10.61 26.86
N ASP A 133 -6.70 -11.16 25.78
CA ASP A 133 -6.42 -10.74 24.40
C ASP A 133 -7.31 -9.57 23.95
N ARG A 134 -8.27 -9.17 24.78
CA ARG A 134 -9.22 -8.08 24.52
C ARG A 134 -9.13 -6.92 25.51
N VAL A 135 -8.48 -7.14 26.66
CA VAL A 135 -8.19 -6.09 27.66
C VAL A 135 -6.70 -5.78 27.65
N LEU A 136 -6.36 -4.70 26.94
CA LEU A 136 -4.99 -4.37 26.54
C LEU A 136 -4.52 -3.08 27.21
N SER A 137 -3.20 -2.94 27.40
CA SER A 137 -2.58 -1.63 27.64
C SER A 137 -2.56 -0.78 26.37
N LEU A 138 -2.31 0.52 26.53
CA LEU A 138 -2.18 1.46 25.42
C LEU A 138 -1.09 1.03 24.43
N ASN A 139 0.03 0.51 24.92
CA ASN A 139 1.13 0.04 24.07
C ASN A 139 0.75 -1.24 23.30
N GLU A 140 0.11 -2.22 23.96
CA GLU A 140 -0.30 -3.47 23.30
C GLU A 140 -1.37 -3.22 22.23
N VAL A 141 -2.35 -2.34 22.50
CA VAL A 141 -3.36 -2.00 21.49
C VAL A 141 -2.73 -1.18 20.36
N SER A 142 -1.80 -0.27 20.65
CA SER A 142 -1.12 0.52 19.61
C SER A 142 -0.25 -0.36 18.71
N ASP A 143 0.46 -1.33 19.27
CA ASP A 143 1.22 -2.34 18.52
C ASP A 143 0.29 -3.20 17.65
N LEU A 144 -0.81 -3.71 18.25
CA LEU A 144 -1.82 -4.46 17.53
C LEU A 144 -2.39 -3.66 16.35
N LEU A 145 -2.82 -2.42 16.60
CA LEU A 145 -3.38 -1.56 15.56
C LEU A 145 -2.35 -1.20 14.50
N SER A 146 -1.09 -0.96 14.86
CA SER A 146 -0.02 -0.69 13.89
C SER A 146 0.27 -1.90 13.00
N ARG A 147 0.12 -3.12 13.53
CA ARG A 147 0.23 -4.37 12.76
C ARG A 147 -1.00 -4.64 11.88
N LEU A 148 -2.19 -4.32 12.39
CA LEU A 148 -3.45 -4.48 11.65
C LEU A 148 -3.64 -3.42 10.55
N PHE A 149 -3.13 -2.21 10.80
CA PHE A 149 -3.19 -1.05 9.93
C PHE A 149 -1.77 -0.56 9.63
N PRO A 150 -0.97 -1.36 8.89
CA PRO A 150 0.41 -1.01 8.57
C PRO A 150 0.46 0.35 7.86
N GLY A 151 1.49 1.14 8.21
CA GLY A 151 1.62 2.56 7.87
C GLY A 151 1.58 2.91 6.37
N LYS A 152 1.80 4.20 6.08
CA LYS A 152 1.67 4.81 4.75
C LYS A 152 2.22 3.89 3.63
N VAL A 153 1.38 3.64 2.64
CA VAL A 153 1.78 2.95 1.40
C VAL A 153 3.07 3.56 0.83
N GLN A 154 4.06 2.70 0.60
CA GLN A 154 5.32 3.12 -0.02
C GLN A 154 5.08 3.33 -1.53
N ILE A 155 4.99 4.59 -1.94
CA ILE A 155 5.00 5.01 -3.34
C ILE A 155 6.38 5.60 -3.69
N PRO A 156 6.81 5.53 -4.96
CA PRO A 156 8.05 6.16 -5.41
C PRO A 156 8.12 7.64 -5.00
N GLU A 157 9.28 8.08 -4.50
CA GLU A 157 9.47 9.41 -3.88
C GLU A 157 9.10 10.59 -4.80
N ILE A 158 9.32 10.43 -6.10
CA ILE A 158 8.95 11.42 -7.12
C ILE A 158 7.42 11.63 -7.24
N VAL A 159 6.62 10.68 -6.74
CA VAL A 159 5.16 10.76 -6.76
C VAL A 159 4.68 11.22 -5.39
N GLU A 160 4.04 12.38 -5.35
CA GLU A 160 3.42 12.93 -4.14
C GLU A 160 1.93 12.58 -4.13
N ARG A 161 1.43 12.09 -2.99
CA ARG A 161 0.00 11.98 -2.71
C ARG A 161 -0.46 13.23 -1.98
N THR A 162 -1.38 13.99 -2.58
CA THR A 162 -1.90 15.25 -2.05
C THR A 162 -3.39 15.41 -2.34
N PHE A 163 -4.03 16.41 -1.76
CA PHE A 163 -5.44 16.70 -2.02
C PHE A 163 -5.63 17.64 -3.21
N VAL A 164 -6.76 17.51 -3.90
CA VAL A 164 -7.07 18.33 -5.08
C VAL A 164 -7.13 19.83 -4.75
N TYR A 165 -7.48 20.21 -3.51
CA TYR A 165 -7.47 21.61 -3.08
C TYR A 165 -6.08 22.23 -2.96
N ASN A 166 -5.01 21.42 -2.94
CA ASN A 166 -3.63 21.89 -2.99
C ASN A 166 -3.13 22.12 -4.42
N LEU A 167 -3.88 21.72 -5.45
CA LEU A 167 -3.48 21.87 -6.84
C LEU A 167 -3.71 23.31 -7.32
N ASP A 168 -2.70 23.86 -7.99
CA ASP A 168 -2.84 25.12 -8.72
C ASP A 168 -3.70 24.89 -9.97
N GLU A 169 -4.92 25.43 -9.95
CA GLU A 169 -5.87 25.34 -11.06
C GLU A 169 -5.36 26.01 -12.35
N LYS A 170 -4.36 26.89 -12.24
CA LYS A 170 -3.72 27.55 -13.40
C LYS A 170 -2.61 26.70 -14.02
N ASP A 171 -2.30 25.53 -13.48
CA ASP A 171 -1.27 24.66 -14.05
C ASP A 171 -1.60 24.29 -15.51
N PRO A 172 -0.62 24.39 -16.44
CA PRO A 172 -0.83 24.09 -17.85
C PRO A 172 -1.40 22.70 -18.16
N ILE A 173 -1.18 21.70 -17.29
CA ILE A 173 -1.69 20.33 -17.50
C ILE A 173 -3.22 20.31 -17.66
N PHE A 174 -3.90 21.25 -17.00
CA PHE A 174 -5.36 21.36 -17.01
C PHE A 174 -5.92 21.95 -18.31
N GLN A 175 -5.13 22.70 -19.08
CA GLN A 175 -5.63 23.37 -20.29
C GLN A 175 -6.18 22.35 -21.28
N SER A 176 -5.40 21.30 -21.59
CA SER A 176 -5.85 20.24 -22.50
C SER A 176 -7.07 19.46 -22.00
N ILE A 177 -7.32 19.46 -20.68
CA ILE A 177 -8.50 18.82 -20.09
C ILE A 177 -9.72 19.73 -20.25
N ARG A 178 -9.57 21.04 -20.02
CA ARG A 178 -10.63 22.03 -20.26
C ARG A 178 -11.12 22.00 -21.71
N ASP A 179 -10.18 21.88 -22.65
CA ASP A 179 -10.50 21.82 -24.07
C ASP A 179 -11.36 20.60 -24.43
N SER A 180 -11.19 19.49 -23.70
CA SER A 180 -11.93 18.23 -23.92
C SER A 180 -13.22 18.13 -23.10
N TYR A 181 -13.32 18.82 -21.96
CA TYR A 181 -14.42 18.68 -21.01
C TYR A 181 -14.99 20.07 -20.60
N PRO A 182 -16.04 20.56 -21.30
CA PRO A 182 -16.75 21.77 -20.91
C PRO A 182 -17.26 21.68 -19.46
N GLY A 183 -16.98 22.71 -18.65
CA GLY A 183 -17.32 22.73 -17.23
C GLY A 183 -16.29 22.09 -16.30
N PHE A 184 -15.09 21.78 -16.79
CA PHE A 184 -13.99 21.23 -15.99
C PHE A 184 -13.69 22.03 -14.71
N ASP A 185 -13.68 23.36 -14.77
CA ASP A 185 -13.35 24.19 -13.60
C ASP A 185 -14.39 24.04 -12.47
N VAL A 186 -15.69 23.95 -12.82
CA VAL A 186 -16.75 23.67 -11.84
C VAL A 186 -16.57 22.30 -11.22
N TRP A 187 -16.20 21.30 -12.04
CA TRP A 187 -15.89 19.96 -11.57
C TRP A 187 -14.66 19.94 -10.65
N LEU A 188 -13.60 20.67 -11.00
CA LEU A 188 -12.38 20.76 -10.18
C LEU A 188 -12.70 21.39 -8.81
N GLN A 189 -13.49 22.46 -8.77
CA GLN A 189 -13.94 23.06 -7.50
C GLN A 189 -14.76 22.09 -6.65
N LYS A 190 -15.64 21.29 -7.28
CA LYS A 190 -16.35 20.21 -6.59
C LYS A 190 -15.37 19.19 -5.99
N CYS A 191 -14.34 18.78 -6.74
CA CYS A 191 -13.30 17.88 -6.24
C CYS A 191 -12.54 18.45 -5.03
N LYS A 192 -12.28 19.77 -5.03
CA LYS A 192 -11.69 20.48 -3.88
C LYS A 192 -12.60 20.40 -2.64
N LEU A 193 -13.88 20.74 -2.78
CA LEU A 193 -14.87 20.71 -1.71
C LEU A 193 -15.14 19.30 -1.16
N GLU A 194 -15.05 18.28 -2.01
CA GLU A 194 -15.19 16.87 -1.62
C GLU A 194 -13.90 16.26 -1.05
N HIS A 195 -12.82 17.05 -0.92
CA HIS A 195 -11.51 16.61 -0.43
C HIS A 195 -10.98 15.39 -1.21
N ARG A 196 -11.19 15.37 -2.53
CA ARG A 196 -10.67 14.29 -3.36
C ARG A 196 -9.15 14.27 -3.34
N GLU A 197 -8.60 13.08 -3.48
CA GLU A 197 -7.17 12.86 -3.47
C GLU A 197 -6.60 12.85 -4.89
N SER A 198 -5.29 13.08 -4.96
CA SER A 198 -4.54 13.09 -6.20
C SER A 198 -3.12 12.55 -5.99
N LEU A 199 -2.59 11.91 -7.03
CA LEU A 199 -1.16 11.70 -7.20
C LEU A 199 -0.63 12.73 -8.16
N VAL A 200 0.46 13.38 -7.80
CA VAL A 200 1.13 14.37 -8.63
C VAL A 200 2.60 14.03 -8.80
N ILE A 201 3.12 14.37 -9.97
CA ILE A 201 4.56 14.40 -10.25
C ILE A 201 4.87 15.84 -10.60
N GLN A 202 5.56 16.55 -9.70
CA GLN A 202 5.99 17.92 -9.95
C GLN A 202 7.34 17.95 -10.64
N ARG A 203 7.50 18.81 -11.65
CA ARG A 203 8.80 19.11 -12.24
C ARG A 203 8.93 20.58 -12.55
N GLU A 204 10.08 21.11 -12.14
CA GLU A 204 10.36 22.54 -12.17
C GLU A 204 9.27 23.29 -11.39
N ASN A 205 8.35 23.94 -12.09
CA ASN A 205 7.23 24.69 -11.52
C ASN A 205 5.87 24.28 -12.10
N SER A 206 5.75 23.05 -12.65
CA SER A 206 4.49 22.55 -13.22
C SER A 206 4.28 21.06 -12.98
N LEU A 207 3.04 20.60 -13.16
CA LEU A 207 2.67 19.19 -13.08
C LEU A 207 3.12 18.45 -14.35
N ALA A 208 4.03 17.51 -14.18
CA ALA A 208 4.42 16.56 -15.22
C ALA A 208 3.42 15.40 -15.34
N GLY A 209 2.78 15.02 -14.23
CA GLY A 209 1.77 13.97 -14.20
C GLY A 209 0.74 14.20 -13.09
N LEU A 210 -0.50 13.85 -13.37
CA LEU A 210 -1.65 14.01 -12.48
C LEU A 210 -2.57 12.80 -12.57
N CYS A 211 -2.93 12.25 -11.41
CA CYS A 211 -4.01 11.28 -11.28
C CYS A 211 -4.96 11.72 -10.16
N ILE A 212 -6.17 12.18 -10.48
CA ILE A 212 -7.21 12.48 -9.47
C ILE A 212 -8.07 11.24 -9.29
N PHE A 213 -8.24 10.79 -8.05
CA PHE A 213 -8.98 9.55 -7.78
C PHE A 213 -9.90 9.68 -6.56
N SER A 214 -10.91 8.83 -6.51
CA SER A 214 -11.86 8.75 -5.40
C SER A 214 -12.46 7.36 -5.32
N GLU A 215 -12.90 6.97 -4.13
CA GLU A 215 -13.77 5.80 -3.99
C GLU A 215 -15.07 6.00 -4.76
N GLU A 216 -15.45 5.04 -5.59
CA GLU A 216 -16.74 5.04 -6.28
C GLU A 216 -17.80 4.49 -5.32
N LYS A 217 -18.81 5.32 -5.05
CA LYS A 217 -19.90 5.01 -4.10
C LYS A 217 -21.13 4.42 -4.77
N LYS A 218 -21.15 4.34 -6.10
CA LYS A 218 -22.22 3.67 -6.84
C LYS A 218 -22.09 2.15 -6.68
N ASP A 219 -23.18 1.50 -6.28
CA ASP A 219 -23.23 0.05 -6.00
C ASP A 219 -23.09 -0.85 -7.25
N GLN A 220 -22.97 -0.29 -8.47
CA GLN A 220 -22.79 -1.07 -9.69
C GLN A 220 -21.81 -0.40 -10.66
N ILE A 221 -20.67 -1.06 -10.85
CA ILE A 221 -19.94 -1.08 -12.12
C ILE A 221 -19.91 -2.55 -12.52
N ASP A 222 -20.71 -2.92 -13.53
CA ASP A 222 -20.71 -4.24 -14.18
C ASP A 222 -20.84 -5.44 -13.22
N ASP A 223 -21.75 -5.33 -12.24
CA ASP A 223 -22.04 -6.36 -11.22
C ASP A 223 -20.83 -6.84 -10.38
N LYS A 224 -19.71 -6.09 -10.40
CA LYS A 224 -18.50 -6.45 -9.65
C LYS A 224 -18.61 -6.10 -8.19
N LYS A 225 -18.49 -7.12 -7.33
CA LYS A 225 -18.40 -6.97 -5.88
C LYS A 225 -17.02 -6.43 -5.48
N GLY A 226 -16.99 -5.62 -4.42
CA GLY A 226 -15.77 -5.10 -3.80
C GLY A 226 -15.59 -3.59 -3.98
N LYS A 227 -14.70 -3.02 -3.17
CA LYS A 227 -14.41 -1.58 -3.16
C LYS A 227 -13.78 -1.13 -4.48
N VAL A 228 -14.27 -0.07 -5.10
CA VAL A 228 -13.78 0.42 -6.41
C VAL A 228 -13.09 1.78 -6.26
N LEU A 229 -11.89 1.91 -6.82
CA LEU A 229 -11.16 3.17 -6.91
C LEU A 229 -11.31 3.74 -8.32
N LYS A 230 -12.02 4.86 -8.45
CA LYS A 230 -12.19 5.54 -9.72
C LYS A 230 -11.06 6.53 -9.97
N LEU A 231 -10.41 6.40 -11.12
CA LEU A 231 -9.45 7.36 -11.66
C LEU A 231 -10.24 8.39 -12.46
N ASN A 232 -10.58 9.51 -11.83
CA ASN A 232 -11.39 10.56 -12.45
C ASN A 232 -10.60 11.40 -13.45
N THR A 233 -9.28 11.49 -13.27
CA THR A 233 -8.37 12.15 -14.22
C THR A 233 -7.08 11.38 -14.21
N PHE A 234 -6.54 11.06 -15.38
CA PHE A 234 -5.22 10.43 -15.53
C PHE A 234 -4.52 11.10 -16.72
N LYS A 235 -3.53 11.94 -16.43
CA LYS A 235 -2.91 12.81 -17.43
C LYS A 235 -1.41 12.95 -17.21
N ILE A 236 -0.67 12.89 -18.30
CA ILE A 236 0.74 13.28 -18.38
C ILE A 236 0.81 14.54 -19.25
N SER A 237 1.60 15.52 -18.82
CA SER A 237 1.85 16.72 -19.61
C SER A 237 2.58 16.36 -20.91
N SER A 238 2.26 17.04 -22.01
CA SER A 238 2.86 16.82 -23.32
C SER A 238 4.38 17.00 -23.31
N ASP A 239 4.86 17.94 -22.50
CA ASP A 239 6.29 18.29 -22.39
C ASP A 239 7.12 17.15 -21.76
N PHE A 240 6.43 16.24 -21.07
CA PHE A 240 7.01 15.06 -20.44
C PHE A 240 6.56 13.75 -21.12
N SER A 241 5.98 13.83 -22.31
CA SER A 241 5.70 12.66 -23.14
C SER A 241 7.02 11.99 -23.53
N GLY A 242 7.19 10.72 -23.11
CA GLY A 242 8.43 9.96 -23.32
C GLY A 242 9.23 9.64 -22.06
N TYR A 243 8.95 10.26 -20.91
CA TYR A 243 9.60 9.93 -19.63
C TYR A 243 8.98 8.74 -18.90
N LYS A 244 7.98 8.08 -19.52
CA LYS A 244 7.26 6.92 -18.96
C LYS A 244 6.58 7.18 -17.61
N LEU A 245 6.27 8.44 -17.30
CA LEU A 245 5.58 8.86 -16.08
C LEU A 245 4.19 8.24 -15.91
N GLY A 246 3.53 7.86 -17.01
CA GLY A 246 2.27 7.12 -16.97
C GLY A 246 2.41 5.76 -16.30
N GLU A 247 3.47 5.00 -16.60
CA GLU A 247 3.75 3.71 -15.96
C GLU A 247 4.01 3.89 -14.46
N LEU A 248 4.73 4.94 -14.10
CA LEU A 248 5.03 5.31 -12.71
C LEU A 248 3.76 5.69 -11.92
N LEU A 249 2.91 6.57 -12.45
CA LEU A 249 1.63 6.91 -11.82
C LEU A 249 0.74 5.67 -11.66
N LEU A 250 0.70 4.81 -12.69
CA LEU A 250 -0.09 3.59 -12.65
C LEU A 250 0.43 2.60 -11.61
N LYS A 251 1.76 2.44 -11.51
CA LYS A 251 2.40 1.63 -10.46
C LYS A 251 2.03 2.14 -9.07
N SER A 252 2.09 3.46 -8.85
CA SER A 252 1.75 4.09 -7.57
C SER A 252 0.28 3.90 -7.20
N ILE A 253 -0.65 4.08 -8.14
CA ILE A 253 -2.07 3.94 -7.85
C ILE A 253 -2.47 2.47 -7.61
N ILE A 254 -1.82 1.51 -8.29
CA ILE A 254 -2.02 0.08 -8.02
C ILE A 254 -1.51 -0.29 -6.62
N ARG A 255 -0.39 0.28 -6.17
CA ARG A 255 0.08 0.08 -4.78
C ARG A 255 -0.90 0.63 -3.75
N ILE A 256 -1.42 1.83 -3.97
CA ILE A 256 -2.46 2.43 -3.12
C ILE A 256 -3.70 1.54 -3.10
N ALA A 257 -4.19 1.12 -4.27
CA ALA A 257 -5.36 0.27 -4.37
C ALA A 257 -5.19 -1.05 -3.62
N ARG A 258 -4.01 -1.69 -3.72
CA ARG A 258 -3.68 -2.91 -2.98
C ARG A 258 -3.60 -2.69 -1.46
N HIS A 259 -2.93 -1.63 -1.04
CA HIS A 259 -2.75 -1.29 0.38
C HIS A 259 -4.11 -1.00 1.03
N GLU A 260 -4.94 -0.19 0.38
CA GLU A 260 -6.26 0.23 0.85
C GLU A 260 -7.41 -0.74 0.50
N LYS A 261 -7.07 -1.94 0.01
CA LYS A 261 -8.00 -3.04 -0.28
C LYS A 261 -9.10 -2.71 -1.30
N PHE A 262 -8.81 -1.81 -2.24
CA PHE A 262 -9.63 -1.65 -3.43
C PHE A 262 -9.48 -2.89 -4.32
N HIS A 263 -10.60 -3.46 -4.73
CA HIS A 263 -10.66 -4.66 -5.54
C HIS A 263 -10.49 -4.33 -7.02
N HIS A 264 -10.92 -3.13 -7.44
CA HIS A 264 -10.93 -2.71 -8.82
C HIS A 264 -10.44 -1.27 -8.99
N LEU A 265 -9.71 -1.03 -10.07
CA LEU A 265 -9.53 0.32 -10.62
C LEU A 265 -10.52 0.52 -11.77
N TYR A 266 -11.13 1.69 -11.81
CA TYR A 266 -12.09 2.07 -12.83
C TYR A 266 -11.72 3.41 -13.46
N LEU A 267 -11.80 3.51 -14.78
CA LEU A 267 -11.54 4.74 -15.52
C LEU A 267 -12.51 4.85 -16.70
N THR A 268 -12.90 6.07 -17.05
CA THR A 268 -13.63 6.35 -18.30
C THR A 268 -12.82 7.25 -19.21
N THR A 269 -12.94 7.03 -20.52
CA THR A 269 -12.27 7.86 -21.53
C THR A 269 -12.98 7.80 -22.88
N HIS A 270 -12.69 8.75 -23.77
CA HIS A 270 -13.22 8.79 -25.12
C HIS A 270 -12.42 7.91 -26.09
N GLU A 271 -13.06 7.48 -27.19
CA GLU A 271 -12.46 6.55 -28.16
C GLU A 271 -11.28 7.15 -28.92
N GLU A 272 -11.26 8.48 -29.08
CA GLU A 272 -10.23 9.19 -29.83
C GLU A 272 -8.86 9.12 -29.12
N GLN A 273 -8.82 8.75 -27.84
CA GLN A 273 -7.59 8.64 -27.05
C GLN A 273 -6.85 7.30 -27.27
N SER A 274 -6.62 6.91 -28.52
CA SER A 274 -6.04 5.61 -28.90
C SER A 274 -4.76 5.22 -28.15
N SER A 275 -3.85 6.18 -27.92
CA SER A 275 -2.62 5.97 -27.14
C SER A 275 -2.90 5.59 -25.67
N LEU A 276 -3.93 6.18 -25.04
CA LEU A 276 -4.33 5.83 -23.68
C LEU A 276 -5.00 4.47 -23.66
N LEU A 277 -5.86 4.15 -24.63
CA LEU A 277 -6.52 2.85 -24.74
C LEU A 277 -5.48 1.71 -24.79
N ALA A 278 -4.51 1.82 -25.71
CA ALA A 278 -3.43 0.84 -25.84
C ALA A 278 -2.56 0.73 -24.57
N PHE A 279 -2.32 1.85 -23.88
CA PHE A 279 -1.61 1.87 -22.61
C PHE A 279 -2.38 1.11 -21.52
N LEU A 280 -3.69 1.40 -21.37
CA LEU A 280 -4.54 0.76 -20.38
C LEU A 280 -4.64 -0.76 -20.61
N GLU A 281 -4.83 -1.18 -21.86
CA GLU A 281 -4.86 -2.60 -22.23
C GLU A 281 -3.53 -3.31 -21.94
N ASP A 282 -2.38 -2.69 -22.26
CA ASP A 282 -1.05 -3.26 -21.98
C ASP A 282 -0.79 -3.44 -20.46
N PHE A 283 -1.52 -2.70 -19.62
CA PHE A 283 -1.49 -2.82 -18.16
C PHE A 283 -2.72 -3.49 -17.55
N GLY A 284 -3.48 -4.24 -18.36
CA GLY A 284 -4.49 -5.17 -17.88
C GLY A 284 -5.85 -4.54 -17.54
N PHE A 285 -6.09 -3.28 -17.94
CA PHE A 285 -7.45 -2.78 -17.98
C PHE A 285 -8.20 -3.45 -19.13
N ARG A 286 -9.45 -3.80 -18.88
CA ARG A 286 -10.36 -4.39 -19.86
C ARG A 286 -11.47 -3.40 -20.16
N LEU A 287 -11.77 -3.25 -21.44
CA LEU A 287 -12.95 -2.53 -21.88
C LEU A 287 -14.21 -3.28 -21.43
N LEU A 288 -15.13 -2.58 -20.79
CA LEU A 288 -16.45 -3.09 -20.45
C LEU A 288 -17.42 -2.87 -21.63
N PRO A 289 -18.42 -3.75 -21.82
CA PRO A 289 -19.39 -3.59 -22.91
C PRO A 289 -20.26 -2.33 -22.82
N ALA A 290 -20.42 -1.79 -21.61
CA ALA A 290 -21.26 -0.63 -21.34
C ALA A 290 -20.52 0.69 -21.59
N ARG A 291 -21.28 1.74 -21.92
CA ARG A 291 -20.85 3.14 -21.94
C ARG A 291 -21.53 3.92 -20.82
N ASN A 292 -20.96 5.05 -20.45
CA ASN A 292 -21.60 5.96 -19.50
C ASN A 292 -22.59 6.90 -20.22
N GLU A 293 -23.26 7.76 -19.47
CA GLU A 293 -24.22 8.76 -19.98
C GLU A 293 -23.62 9.76 -20.98
N ARG A 294 -22.28 9.83 -21.08
CA ARG A 294 -21.52 10.70 -21.99
C ARG A 294 -20.92 9.93 -23.17
N GLU A 295 -21.34 8.68 -23.38
CA GLU A 295 -20.80 7.74 -24.37
C GLU A 295 -19.30 7.41 -24.24
N GLU A 296 -18.69 7.71 -23.09
CA GLU A 296 -17.30 7.32 -22.81
C GLU A 296 -17.21 5.80 -22.64
N LEU A 297 -16.06 5.26 -23.06
CA LEU A 297 -15.67 3.88 -22.82
C LEU A 297 -15.36 3.66 -21.34
N LEU A 298 -15.68 2.46 -20.84
CA LEU A 298 -15.45 2.07 -19.45
C LEU A 298 -14.32 1.05 -19.36
N PHE A 299 -13.29 1.35 -18.59
CA PHE A 299 -12.16 0.45 -18.36
C PHE A 299 -12.12 -0.01 -16.91
N LEU A 300 -11.91 -1.31 -16.72
CA LEU A 300 -11.80 -1.94 -15.40
C LEU A 300 -10.52 -2.76 -15.31
N LYS A 301 -9.77 -2.60 -14.21
CA LYS A 301 -8.65 -3.48 -13.86
C LYS A 301 -8.90 -4.13 -12.51
N ASP A 302 -8.83 -5.45 -12.50
CA ASP A 302 -8.89 -6.27 -11.28
C ASP A 302 -7.54 -6.14 -10.53
N ILE A 303 -7.57 -5.75 -9.25
CA ILE A 303 -6.35 -5.60 -8.42
C ILE A 303 -5.93 -6.92 -7.77
N PHE A 304 -6.91 -7.77 -7.44
CA PHE A 304 -6.70 -9.09 -6.87
C PHE A 304 -7.27 -10.17 -7.80
N PRO A 305 -6.63 -11.35 -7.85
CA PRO A 305 -7.20 -12.50 -8.55
C PRO A 305 -8.49 -12.95 -7.86
N VAL A 306 -9.49 -13.33 -8.66
CA VAL A 306 -10.73 -13.93 -8.20
C VAL A 306 -10.60 -15.46 -8.18
N SER A 307 -11.27 -16.14 -7.24
CA SER A 307 -11.15 -17.59 -7.06
C SER A 307 -11.52 -18.41 -8.30
N ASP A 308 -12.45 -17.91 -9.12
CA ASP A 308 -12.90 -18.56 -10.37
C ASP A 308 -12.25 -17.95 -11.62
N ALA A 309 -11.08 -17.33 -11.48
CA ALA A 309 -10.38 -16.74 -12.62
C ALA A 309 -10.06 -17.82 -13.68
N PRO A 310 -10.15 -17.47 -14.98
CA PRO A 310 -9.73 -18.38 -16.05
C PRO A 310 -8.26 -18.79 -15.84
N LEU A 311 -7.90 -19.98 -16.33
CA LEU A 311 -6.52 -20.43 -16.33
C LEU A 311 -5.71 -19.52 -17.27
N LEU A 312 -4.96 -18.59 -16.68
CA LEU A 312 -4.09 -17.66 -17.40
C LEU A 312 -2.66 -18.22 -17.43
N SER A 313 -1.94 -17.98 -18.53
CA SER A 313 -0.49 -18.13 -18.50
C SER A 313 0.13 -17.16 -17.47
N PRO A 314 1.32 -17.45 -16.90
CA PRO A 314 1.93 -16.57 -15.92
C PRO A 314 2.14 -15.12 -16.41
N LEU A 315 2.44 -14.92 -17.69
CA LEU A 315 2.55 -13.58 -18.27
C LEU A 315 1.19 -12.87 -18.38
N GLU A 316 0.14 -13.57 -18.81
CA GLU A 316 -1.21 -12.99 -18.85
C GLU A 316 -1.71 -12.66 -17.45
N PHE A 317 -1.40 -13.50 -16.46
CA PHE A 317 -1.66 -13.22 -15.05
C PHE A 317 -0.95 -11.93 -14.61
N GLN A 318 0.35 -11.79 -14.95
CA GLN A 318 1.11 -10.58 -14.63
C GLN A 318 0.53 -9.33 -15.29
N LYS A 319 0.11 -9.41 -16.57
CA LYS A 319 -0.52 -8.28 -17.26
C LYS A 319 -1.84 -7.91 -16.58
N ARG A 320 -2.66 -8.90 -16.25
CA ARG A 320 -3.99 -8.69 -15.67
C ARG A 320 -3.94 -8.09 -14.27
N TYR A 321 -3.15 -8.67 -13.38
CA TYR A 321 -3.18 -8.32 -11.95
C TYR A 321 -1.95 -7.52 -11.48
N GLY A 322 -0.83 -7.59 -12.19
CA GLY A 322 0.40 -6.89 -11.81
C GLY A 322 0.33 -5.36 -12.02
N PRO A 323 1.35 -4.62 -11.54
CA PRO A 323 2.45 -5.09 -10.70
C PRO A 323 2.01 -5.40 -9.25
N GLY A 324 2.89 -6.03 -8.47
CA GLY A 324 2.68 -6.35 -7.05
C GLY A 324 2.06 -7.74 -6.78
N ILE A 325 1.77 -8.53 -7.80
CA ILE A 325 1.39 -9.94 -7.67
C ILE A 325 1.79 -10.70 -8.92
N GLU A 326 2.25 -11.92 -8.72
CA GLU A 326 2.76 -12.80 -9.76
C GLU A 326 2.26 -14.23 -9.51
N GLN A 327 2.11 -15.01 -10.57
CA GLN A 327 1.81 -16.44 -10.46
C GLN A 327 3.10 -17.15 -10.05
N LEU A 328 3.14 -17.70 -8.83
CA LEU A 328 4.30 -18.43 -8.32
C LEU A 328 4.18 -19.95 -8.50
N GLU A 329 2.96 -20.45 -8.73
CA GLU A 329 2.69 -21.89 -8.86
C GLU A 329 3.02 -22.44 -10.25
N ASN A 330 3.74 -23.56 -10.28
CA ASN A 330 4.19 -24.24 -11.50
C ASN A 330 4.97 -23.34 -12.48
N VAL A 331 5.68 -22.34 -11.96
CA VAL A 331 6.53 -21.43 -12.76
C VAL A 331 8.00 -21.62 -12.41
N PRO A 332 8.91 -21.67 -13.40
CA PRO A 332 10.35 -21.63 -13.16
C PRO A 332 10.83 -20.30 -12.56
N PHE A 333 11.83 -20.38 -11.66
CA PHE A 333 12.48 -19.22 -11.06
C PHE A 333 13.93 -19.17 -11.52
N HIS A 334 14.41 -18.00 -11.92
CA HIS A 334 15.79 -17.80 -12.35
C HIS A 334 16.42 -16.66 -11.55
N PHE A 335 17.55 -16.93 -10.91
CA PHE A 335 18.38 -15.89 -10.31
C PHE A 335 19.17 -15.18 -11.40
N VAL A 336 18.99 -13.86 -11.51
CA VAL A 336 19.67 -13.00 -12.47
C VAL A 336 20.65 -12.10 -11.70
N PRO A 337 21.98 -12.34 -11.78
CA PRO A 337 22.94 -11.47 -11.11
C PRO A 337 23.01 -10.12 -11.83
N ILE A 338 22.87 -9.04 -11.07
CA ILE A 338 22.94 -7.67 -11.57
C ILE A 338 23.97 -6.89 -10.78
N ARG A 339 24.84 -6.15 -11.50
CA ARG A 339 25.82 -5.27 -10.86
C ARG A 339 25.16 -4.08 -10.20
N PRO A 340 25.73 -3.54 -9.10
CA PRO A 340 25.14 -2.42 -8.38
C PRO A 340 24.75 -1.25 -9.30
N GLN A 341 25.62 -0.80 -10.21
CA GLN A 341 25.33 0.36 -11.05
C GLN A 341 24.06 0.20 -11.92
N TYR A 342 23.77 -1.01 -12.40
CA TYR A 342 22.57 -1.27 -13.19
C TYR A 342 21.35 -1.52 -12.30
N SER A 343 21.57 -2.14 -11.13
CA SER A 343 20.51 -2.37 -10.14
C SER A 343 19.93 -1.04 -9.64
N ARG A 344 20.77 -0.04 -9.35
CA ARG A 344 20.32 1.29 -8.89
C ARG A 344 19.41 1.99 -9.91
N LEU A 345 19.67 1.78 -11.20
CA LEU A 345 18.90 2.39 -12.29
C LEU A 345 17.62 1.60 -12.61
N LEU A 346 17.68 0.27 -12.62
CA LEU A 346 16.48 -0.55 -12.86
C LEU A 346 15.52 -0.50 -11.67
N PHE A 347 16.04 -0.44 -10.45
CA PHE A 347 15.29 -0.59 -9.21
C PHE A 347 15.60 0.55 -8.23
N ARG A 348 15.44 1.81 -8.68
CA ARG A 348 15.78 3.01 -7.90
C ARG A 348 15.22 3.03 -6.47
N GLU A 349 14.07 2.40 -6.26
CA GLU A 349 13.43 2.26 -4.94
C GLU A 349 14.21 1.40 -3.95
N THR A 350 15.26 0.68 -4.38
CA THR A 350 16.17 -0.04 -3.46
C THR A 350 17.20 0.87 -2.80
N GLU A 351 17.40 2.09 -3.33
CA GLU A 351 18.36 3.03 -2.75
C GLU A 351 17.74 3.79 -1.57
N LYS A 352 18.57 4.07 -0.56
CA LYS A 352 18.16 4.86 0.60
C LYS A 352 17.96 6.32 0.20
N GLN A 353 17.00 6.97 0.87
CA GLN A 353 16.69 8.39 0.70
C GLN A 353 17.97 9.26 0.76
N GLY A 354 18.19 10.10 -0.26
CA GLY A 354 19.28 11.08 -0.30
C GLY A 354 20.28 10.97 -1.45
N GLU A 355 20.24 9.91 -2.28
CA GLU A 355 21.03 9.90 -3.51
C GLU A 355 20.39 10.83 -4.56
N LEU A 356 20.91 12.07 -4.60
CA LEU A 356 20.57 13.20 -5.46
C LEU A 356 20.78 12.89 -6.96
N PHE A 357 20.00 11.98 -7.53
CA PHE A 357 19.87 11.87 -8.99
C PHE A 357 18.85 12.90 -9.47
N LYS A 358 19.37 14.02 -10.00
CA LYS A 358 18.58 15.14 -10.54
C LYS A 358 17.87 14.81 -11.85
N GLU A 359 18.37 13.83 -12.61
CA GLU A 359 17.85 13.48 -13.93
C GLU A 359 16.75 12.42 -13.86
N LEU A 360 15.73 12.60 -14.71
CA LEU A 360 14.63 11.66 -14.91
C LEU A 360 15.04 10.67 -16.01
N LEU A 361 15.49 9.48 -15.63
CA LEU A 361 15.73 8.43 -16.60
C LEU A 361 14.42 7.66 -16.84
N PRO A 362 13.90 7.60 -18.08
CA PRO A 362 12.62 6.94 -18.36
C PRO A 362 12.55 5.49 -17.85
N VAL A 363 13.67 4.77 -17.91
CA VAL A 363 13.78 3.37 -17.48
C VAL A 363 13.45 3.17 -15.99
N GLU A 364 13.74 4.16 -15.13
CA GLU A 364 13.42 4.11 -13.70
C GLU A 364 11.90 4.05 -13.46
N ASN A 365 11.15 4.74 -14.31
CA ASN A 365 9.71 4.92 -14.19
C ASN A 365 8.89 3.75 -14.79
N THR A 366 9.51 2.95 -15.65
CA THR A 366 8.83 1.86 -16.35
C THR A 366 8.54 0.66 -15.46
N ILE A 367 7.38 0.04 -15.68
CA ILE A 367 7.08 -1.33 -15.22
C ILE A 367 7.75 -2.32 -16.17
N ARG A 368 7.77 -2.02 -17.48
CA ARG A 368 8.40 -2.87 -18.50
C ARG A 368 9.86 -2.50 -18.70
N LYS A 369 10.78 -3.40 -18.37
CA LYS A 369 12.23 -3.16 -18.33
C LYS A 369 13.00 -4.15 -19.21
N ALA A 370 14.24 -3.81 -19.54
CA ALA A 370 15.17 -4.63 -20.31
C ALA A 370 16.48 -4.84 -19.55
N TYR A 371 16.97 -6.07 -19.52
CA TYR A 371 18.27 -6.44 -18.97
C TYR A 371 19.11 -7.15 -20.03
N LEU A 372 20.38 -6.75 -20.17
CA LEU A 372 21.31 -7.27 -21.18
C LEU A 372 22.46 -7.99 -20.48
N CYS A 373 22.78 -9.20 -20.92
CA CYS A 373 23.94 -9.93 -20.39
C CYS A 373 24.54 -10.93 -21.39
N HIS A 374 25.73 -11.42 -21.09
CA HIS A 374 26.40 -12.49 -21.85
C HIS A 374 26.12 -13.89 -21.29
N SER A 375 25.04 -14.06 -20.53
CA SER A 375 24.69 -15.39 -20.03
C SER A 375 24.52 -16.36 -21.20
N SER A 376 25.03 -17.58 -21.10
CA SER A 376 24.78 -18.67 -22.05
C SER A 376 23.43 -19.38 -21.81
N ASN A 377 22.68 -18.95 -20.78
CA ASN A 377 21.41 -19.55 -20.41
C ASN A 377 20.37 -19.39 -21.54
N LYS A 378 19.67 -20.48 -21.86
CA LYS A 378 18.61 -20.54 -22.88
C LYS A 378 17.26 -20.99 -22.30
N GLN A 379 17.15 -21.02 -20.97
CA GLN A 379 16.03 -21.61 -20.23
C GLN A 379 15.00 -20.58 -19.78
N ILE A 380 15.31 -19.27 -19.79
CA ILE A 380 14.32 -18.24 -19.44
C ILE A 380 13.28 -18.16 -20.56
N ALA A 381 12.04 -18.49 -20.21
CA ALA A 381 10.87 -18.43 -21.08
C ALA A 381 9.90 -17.31 -20.66
N SER A 382 8.94 -17.02 -21.55
CA SER A 382 7.86 -16.09 -21.25
C SER A 382 7.02 -16.59 -20.07
N GLY A 383 6.78 -15.71 -19.09
CA GLY A 383 6.08 -16.04 -17.85
C GLY A 383 6.97 -16.50 -16.70
N ASP A 384 8.25 -16.80 -16.93
CA ASP A 384 9.17 -17.22 -15.87
C ASP A 384 9.42 -16.09 -14.85
N ILE A 385 9.63 -16.47 -13.58
CA ILE A 385 10.02 -15.53 -12.53
C ILE A 385 11.52 -15.26 -12.62
N VAL A 386 11.89 -13.98 -12.72
CA VAL A 386 13.28 -13.51 -12.67
C VAL A 386 13.56 -12.79 -11.35
N LEU A 387 14.47 -13.35 -10.56
CA LEU A 387 14.89 -12.84 -9.26
C LEU A 387 16.20 -12.07 -9.43
N PHE A 388 16.15 -10.74 -9.35
CA PHE A 388 17.33 -9.89 -9.53
C PHE A 388 18.18 -9.87 -8.27
N TYR A 389 19.34 -10.51 -8.35
CA TYR A 389 20.34 -10.60 -7.29
C TYR A 389 21.40 -9.51 -7.46
N ARG A 390 21.40 -8.51 -6.58
CA ARG A 390 22.39 -7.43 -6.61
C ARG A 390 23.74 -7.95 -6.11
N SER A 391 24.69 -8.11 -7.03
CA SER A 391 26.01 -8.64 -6.75
C SER A 391 26.91 -7.60 -6.08
N GLU A 392 28.05 -8.07 -5.56
CA GLU A 392 29.16 -7.24 -5.01
C GLU A 392 28.86 -6.58 -3.66
N ASP A 393 27.86 -5.70 -3.57
CA ASP A 393 27.60 -4.92 -2.35
C ASP A 393 26.50 -5.54 -1.45
N VAL A 394 25.26 -5.60 -1.92
CA VAL A 394 24.10 -6.03 -1.12
C VAL A 394 24.02 -7.56 -1.02
N ARG A 395 24.53 -8.27 -2.04
CA ARG A 395 24.55 -9.74 -2.10
C ARG A 395 23.21 -10.39 -1.74
N SER A 396 22.13 -9.82 -2.27
CA SER A 396 20.76 -10.26 -2.00
C SER A 396 19.87 -10.12 -3.23
N VAL A 397 18.78 -10.88 -3.28
CA VAL A 397 17.68 -10.62 -4.22
C VAL A 397 16.94 -9.39 -3.75
N VAL A 398 16.85 -8.38 -4.61
CA VAL A 398 16.25 -7.07 -4.30
C VAL A 398 14.95 -6.80 -5.06
N ALA A 399 14.74 -7.46 -6.19
CA ALA A 399 13.59 -7.25 -7.04
C ALA A 399 13.16 -8.53 -7.77
N ILE A 400 11.89 -8.56 -8.14
CA ILE A 400 11.24 -9.66 -8.86
C ILE A 400 10.63 -9.11 -10.13
N GLY A 401 10.87 -9.80 -11.24
CA GLY A 401 10.18 -9.57 -12.49
C GLY A 401 9.55 -10.85 -13.04
N VAL A 402 8.66 -10.67 -14.01
CA VAL A 402 8.12 -11.74 -14.84
C VAL A 402 8.63 -11.53 -16.27
N CYS A 403 9.28 -12.55 -16.84
CA CYS A 403 9.83 -12.46 -18.17
C CYS A 403 8.71 -12.29 -19.21
N GLU A 404 8.78 -11.25 -20.03
CA GLU A 404 7.89 -11.08 -21.18
C GLU A 404 8.43 -11.85 -22.39
N TYR A 405 9.70 -11.62 -22.71
CA TYR A 405 10.32 -12.08 -23.93
C TYR A 405 11.84 -12.09 -23.83
N THR A 406 12.49 -13.06 -24.46
CA THR A 406 13.96 -13.12 -24.58
C THR A 406 14.38 -13.24 -26.03
N PHE A 407 15.50 -12.62 -26.38
CA PHE A 407 16.15 -12.85 -27.67
C PHE A 407 17.67 -12.64 -27.55
N ARG A 408 18.39 -13.08 -28.57
CA ARG A 408 19.83 -12.90 -28.68
C ARG A 408 20.17 -12.11 -29.92
N SER A 409 21.14 -11.22 -29.80
CA SER A 409 21.63 -10.45 -30.96
C SER A 409 23.07 -10.01 -30.75
N GLN A 410 23.78 -9.84 -31.87
CA GLN A 410 25.07 -9.16 -31.97
C GLN A 410 24.94 -7.80 -32.68
N ASP A 411 23.72 -7.40 -33.08
CA ASP A 411 23.47 -6.11 -33.72
C ASP A 411 22.93 -5.10 -32.70
N PRO A 412 23.68 -4.02 -32.38
CA PRO A 412 23.20 -2.93 -31.55
C PRO A 412 21.85 -2.36 -32.01
N LYS A 413 21.65 -2.24 -33.32
CA LYS A 413 20.44 -1.61 -33.88
C LYS A 413 19.21 -2.46 -33.63
N GLU A 414 19.32 -3.78 -33.85
CA GLU A 414 18.25 -4.72 -33.53
C GLU A 414 17.85 -4.64 -32.05
N ILE A 415 18.85 -4.61 -31.16
CA ILE A 415 18.64 -4.52 -29.71
C ILE A 415 17.90 -3.22 -29.36
N ILE A 416 18.37 -2.08 -29.85
CA ILE A 416 17.78 -0.75 -29.55
C ILE A 416 16.34 -0.65 -30.04
N LEU A 417 16.04 -1.12 -31.25
CA LEU A 417 14.70 -1.07 -31.82
C LEU A 417 13.70 -1.89 -31.00
N LYS A 418 14.13 -3.01 -30.41
CA LYS A 418 13.26 -3.88 -29.60
C LYS A 418 13.10 -3.42 -28.15
N ILE A 419 14.16 -2.92 -27.52
CA ILE A 419 14.10 -2.50 -26.11
C ILE A 419 13.52 -1.09 -25.95
N GLY A 420 13.71 -0.19 -26.91
CA GLY A 420 13.28 1.21 -26.84
C GLY A 420 13.82 1.91 -25.59
N GLN A 421 12.97 2.69 -24.91
CA GLN A 421 13.32 3.46 -23.70
C GLN A 421 13.42 2.61 -22.40
N ARG A 422 13.44 1.28 -22.50
CA ARG A 422 13.34 0.36 -21.35
C ARG A 422 14.69 -0.11 -20.82
N THR A 423 15.79 0.50 -21.26
CA THR A 423 17.16 0.05 -21.01
C THR A 423 17.94 1.02 -20.13
N VAL A 424 18.83 0.48 -19.30
CA VAL A 424 19.80 1.24 -18.49
C VAL A 424 21.16 1.42 -19.17
N TYR A 425 21.35 0.78 -20.32
CA TYR A 425 22.62 0.81 -21.05
C TYR A 425 22.62 1.96 -22.06
N SER A 426 23.69 2.74 -22.05
CA SER A 426 23.99 3.71 -23.09
C SER A 426 24.27 3.03 -24.44
N PHE A 427 24.20 3.80 -25.53
CA PHE A 427 24.51 3.27 -26.86
C PHE A 427 25.91 2.66 -26.94
N SER A 428 26.93 3.34 -26.41
CA SER A 428 28.31 2.85 -26.39
C SER A 428 28.49 1.59 -25.54
N GLU A 429 27.74 1.45 -24.44
CA GLU A 429 27.70 0.21 -23.67
C GLU A 429 27.08 -0.93 -24.47
N ILE A 430 25.97 -0.69 -25.18
CA ILE A 430 25.34 -1.69 -26.05
C ILE A 430 26.31 -2.11 -27.15
N GLU A 431 26.95 -1.18 -27.85
CA GLU A 431 27.96 -1.47 -28.88
C GLU A 431 29.12 -2.32 -28.33
N ASN A 432 29.55 -2.03 -27.10
CA ASN A 432 30.61 -2.80 -26.46
C ASN A 432 30.13 -4.20 -26.05
N LEU A 433 28.90 -4.34 -25.55
CA LEU A 433 28.29 -5.62 -25.20
C LEU A 433 28.13 -6.52 -26.44
N THR A 434 27.71 -5.95 -27.58
CA THR A 434 27.45 -6.69 -28.83
C THR A 434 28.70 -7.13 -29.58
N LYS A 435 29.91 -6.84 -29.07
CA LYS A 435 31.14 -7.51 -29.52
C LYS A 435 31.08 -9.04 -29.38
N LYS A 436 30.14 -9.53 -28.56
CA LYS A 436 29.73 -10.93 -28.45
C LYS A 436 28.21 -10.99 -28.48
N GLU A 437 27.65 -12.17 -28.70
CA GLU A 437 26.20 -12.37 -28.63
C GLU A 437 25.65 -12.00 -27.25
N VAL A 438 24.68 -11.09 -27.22
CA VAL A 438 24.03 -10.59 -26.00
C VAL A 438 22.67 -11.26 -25.87
N LEU A 439 22.38 -11.79 -24.68
CA LEU A 439 21.03 -12.15 -24.27
C LEU A 439 20.31 -10.90 -23.77
N VAL A 440 19.17 -10.60 -24.38
CA VAL A 440 18.26 -9.54 -23.95
C VAL A 440 17.05 -10.19 -23.28
N VAL A 441 16.78 -9.77 -22.04
CA VAL A 441 15.62 -10.19 -21.26
C VAL A 441 14.69 -8.99 -21.08
N LEU A 442 13.54 -9.02 -21.74
CA LEU A 442 12.44 -8.08 -21.50
C LEU A 442 11.54 -8.66 -20.41
N PHE A 443 11.24 -7.87 -19.40
CA PHE A 443 10.46 -8.32 -18.25
C PHE A 443 9.54 -7.21 -17.72
N ARG A 444 8.50 -7.60 -16.99
CA ARG A 444 7.69 -6.71 -16.16
C ARG A 444 8.21 -6.77 -14.75
N GLU A 445 8.62 -5.64 -14.19
CA GLU A 445 8.84 -5.50 -12.77
C GLU A 445 7.53 -5.84 -12.03
N SER A 446 7.58 -6.81 -11.12
CA SER A 446 6.45 -7.15 -10.26
C SER A 446 6.59 -6.50 -8.89
N ARG A 447 7.73 -6.74 -8.22
CA ARG A 447 7.94 -6.31 -6.83
C ARG A 447 9.38 -5.86 -6.61
N ILE A 448 9.52 -4.83 -5.78
CA ILE A 448 10.76 -4.53 -5.07
C ILE A 448 10.61 -5.12 -3.67
N LEU A 449 11.60 -5.88 -3.20
CA LEU A 449 11.53 -6.55 -1.92
C LEU A 449 11.92 -5.59 -0.80
N GLU A 450 11.00 -5.29 0.11
CA GLU A 450 11.27 -4.50 1.31
C GLU A 450 12.31 -5.20 2.21
N LYS A 451 12.25 -6.53 2.25
CA LYS A 451 13.24 -7.39 2.92
C LYS A 451 13.98 -8.23 1.88
N PRO A 452 15.11 -7.74 1.35
CA PRO A 452 15.94 -8.50 0.42
C PRO A 452 16.25 -9.91 0.93
N ILE A 453 16.40 -10.87 0.03
CA ILE A 453 16.73 -12.27 0.38
C ILE A 453 18.23 -12.45 0.22
N SER A 454 18.95 -12.59 1.33
CA SER A 454 20.42 -12.67 1.33
C SER A 454 20.94 -13.93 0.65
N PHE A 455 22.18 -13.88 0.15
CA PHE A 455 22.86 -15.07 -0.36
C PHE A 455 22.95 -16.17 0.70
N GLU A 456 23.18 -15.79 1.96
CA GLU A 456 23.28 -16.69 3.09
C GLU A 456 21.97 -17.45 3.32
N GLU A 457 20.82 -16.76 3.29
CA GLU A 457 19.48 -17.39 3.31
C GLU A 457 19.31 -18.35 2.12
N LEU A 458 19.58 -17.90 0.90
CA LEU A 458 19.42 -18.71 -0.32
C LEU A 458 20.28 -19.99 -0.29
N SER A 459 21.51 -19.88 0.23
CA SER A 459 22.45 -20.99 0.36
C SER A 459 22.00 -21.97 1.43
N GLN A 460 21.59 -21.46 2.60
CA GLN A 460 21.11 -22.28 3.73
C GLN A 460 19.92 -23.16 3.34
N PHE A 461 18.97 -22.63 2.56
CA PHE A 461 17.80 -23.38 2.09
C PHE A 461 18.04 -24.10 0.75
N GLY A 462 19.29 -24.15 0.27
CA GLY A 462 19.67 -24.91 -0.92
C GLY A 462 19.09 -24.40 -2.24
N SER A 463 18.57 -23.17 -2.28
CA SER A 463 17.91 -22.58 -3.46
C SER A 463 18.86 -22.39 -4.64
N VAL A 464 20.15 -22.23 -4.36
CA VAL A 464 21.21 -21.98 -5.35
C VAL A 464 22.17 -23.17 -5.45
N LYS A 465 22.86 -23.30 -6.60
CA LYS A 465 23.90 -24.34 -6.80
C LYS A 465 25.29 -23.91 -6.30
N GLY A 466 25.43 -22.64 -5.93
CA GLY A 466 26.67 -21.99 -5.52
C GLY A 466 26.57 -20.48 -5.70
N TRP A 467 27.71 -19.81 -5.82
CA TRP A 467 27.78 -18.36 -6.08
C TRP A 467 27.00 -17.96 -7.34
N ILE A 468 26.20 -16.90 -7.24
CA ILE A 468 25.36 -16.40 -8.34
C ILE A 468 26.18 -15.51 -9.27
N GLN A 469 27.05 -16.11 -10.09
CA GLN A 469 27.89 -15.38 -11.07
C GLN A 469 27.29 -15.34 -12.48
N SER A 470 26.30 -16.19 -12.75
CA SER A 470 25.54 -16.22 -14.00
C SER A 470 24.09 -16.60 -13.72
N ILE A 471 23.22 -16.46 -14.72
CA ILE A 471 21.82 -16.84 -14.60
C ILE A 471 21.71 -18.33 -14.29
N GLN A 472 21.09 -18.67 -13.17
CA GLN A 472 20.82 -20.06 -12.76
C GLN A 472 19.36 -20.26 -12.37
N LYS A 473 18.78 -21.40 -12.78
CA LYS A 473 17.45 -21.84 -12.35
C LYS A 473 17.51 -22.22 -10.87
N ALA A 474 16.52 -21.77 -10.08
CA ALA A 474 16.34 -22.19 -8.70
C ALA A 474 16.06 -23.70 -8.63
N LYS A 475 16.50 -24.34 -7.54
CA LYS A 475 16.24 -25.77 -7.30
C LYS A 475 14.78 -26.01 -6.94
N GLU A 476 14.19 -27.06 -7.50
CA GLU A 476 12.75 -27.36 -7.36
C GLU A 476 12.39 -27.67 -5.90
N GLU A 477 13.30 -28.30 -5.16
CA GLU A 477 13.12 -28.65 -3.74
C GLU A 477 13.02 -27.42 -2.84
N ALA A 478 13.60 -26.29 -3.25
CA ALA A 478 13.62 -25.05 -2.47
C ALA A 478 12.51 -24.06 -2.86
N LEU A 479 11.74 -24.35 -3.92
CA LEU A 479 10.67 -23.46 -4.40
C LEU A 479 9.60 -23.19 -3.33
N PRO A 480 9.11 -24.16 -2.53
CA PRO A 480 8.10 -23.87 -1.52
C PRO A 480 8.55 -22.80 -0.52
N TRP A 481 9.79 -22.89 -0.04
CA TRP A 481 10.38 -21.88 0.85
C TRP A 481 10.53 -20.53 0.15
N LEU A 482 11.06 -20.53 -1.08
CA LEU A 482 11.30 -19.29 -1.82
C LEU A 482 10.00 -18.53 -2.11
N LYS A 483 8.92 -19.25 -2.45
CA LYS A 483 7.58 -18.67 -2.63
C LYS A 483 7.07 -18.03 -1.35
N GLN A 484 7.19 -18.73 -0.22
CA GLN A 484 6.79 -18.19 1.08
C GLN A 484 7.58 -16.91 1.40
N ARG A 485 8.90 -16.96 1.25
CA ARG A 485 9.80 -15.83 1.56
C ARG A 485 9.61 -14.60 0.68
N ILE A 486 9.07 -14.76 -0.53
CA ILE A 486 8.70 -13.68 -1.46
C ILE A 486 7.39 -12.98 -1.07
N VAL A 487 6.49 -13.70 -0.39
CA VAL A 487 5.18 -13.18 0.03
C VAL A 487 5.25 -12.49 1.39
N GLU A 488 6.19 -12.91 2.25
CA GLU A 488 6.55 -12.27 3.54
C GLU A 488 7.28 -10.93 3.39
#